data_AF-A0A819UJZ7-F1
#
_entry.id   AF-A0A819UJZ7-F1
#
_cell.length_a   1.000
_cell.length_b   1.000
_cell.length_c   1.000
_cell.angle_alpha   90.00
_cell.angle_beta   90.00
_cell.angle_gamma   90.00
#
_symmetry.space_group_name_H-M   'P 1'
#
loop_
_entity.id
_entity.type
_entity.pdbx_description
1 polymer ?
#
loop_
_entity_poly.entity_id
_entity_poly.type
_entity_poly.pdbx_seq_one_letter_code
_entity_poly.pdbx_strand_id
1 'polypeptide(L)'
;MNSHPISIALGDFNGDREVDIAVANHGTKHVDMMLGNGQGKFAIQTSYEIGFDAPPLVMASGDFNNDARSEIAVAYDGRDHVDIFVAYNHGSFENQKRYSVGSSPQSVTIGDVNNDTRLDIVVANGDSND
;
A
#
# COMPACT_ATOMS: atom_id res chain seq x y z
N MET A 1 -22.77 -2.45 -1.10
CA MET A 1 -21.63 -3.27 -0.65
C MET A 1 -21.07 -2.65 0.62
N ASN A 2 -20.56 -3.45 1.57
CA ASN A 2 -19.99 -2.94 2.82
C ASN A 2 -18.46 -2.89 2.66
N SER A 3 -17.83 -1.71 2.81
CA SER A 3 -16.43 -1.49 2.46
C SER A 3 -15.43 -2.16 3.40
N HIS A 4 -15.77 -2.26 4.69
CA HIS A 4 -14.94 -2.89 5.73
C HIS A 4 -13.47 -2.42 5.70
N PRO A 5 -13.21 -1.12 5.97
CA PRO A 5 -11.85 -0.58 6.01
C PRO A 5 -11.05 -1.19 7.16
N ILE A 6 -9.84 -1.68 6.87
CA ILE A 6 -9.04 -2.45 7.84
C ILE A 6 -7.60 -1.92 8.03
N SER A 7 -7.05 -1.20 7.04
CA SER A 7 -5.70 -0.67 7.08
C SER A 7 -5.63 0.69 6.39
N ILE A 8 -4.71 1.54 6.84
CA ILE A 8 -4.36 2.80 6.20
C ILE A 8 -2.87 2.87 5.91
N ALA A 9 -2.48 3.62 4.87
CA ALA A 9 -1.11 4.01 4.58
C ALA A 9 -1.05 5.52 4.31
N LEU A 10 0.03 6.17 4.76
CA LEU A 10 0.25 7.62 4.62
C LEU A 10 1.44 7.88 3.71
N GLY A 11 1.33 8.80 2.77
CA GLY A 11 2.43 9.13 1.86
C GLY A 11 2.11 10.33 1.00
N ASP A 12 3.07 10.80 0.21
CA ASP A 12 2.80 11.74 -0.89
C ASP A 12 2.54 10.92 -2.15
N PHE A 13 1.28 10.64 -2.46
CA PHE A 13 0.91 9.74 -3.56
C PHE A 13 0.72 10.47 -4.89
N ASN A 14 0.50 11.79 -4.85
CA ASN A 14 0.26 12.60 -6.04
C ASN A 14 1.47 13.48 -6.45
N GLY A 15 2.49 13.61 -5.60
CA GLY A 15 3.70 14.41 -5.81
C GLY A 15 3.58 15.89 -5.45
N ASP A 16 2.58 16.28 -4.66
CA ASP A 16 2.35 17.66 -4.23
C ASP A 16 3.05 18.03 -2.91
N ARG A 17 3.71 17.06 -2.27
CA ARG A 17 4.42 17.14 -0.98
C ARG A 17 3.52 17.33 0.24
N GLU A 18 2.23 17.10 0.09
CA GLU A 18 1.30 17.00 1.20
C GLU A 18 1.04 15.53 1.56
N VAL A 19 0.62 15.28 2.80
CA VAL A 19 0.28 13.93 3.23
C VAL A 19 -1.07 13.54 2.67
N ASP A 20 -1.10 12.46 1.92
CA ASP A 20 -2.27 11.75 1.42
C ASP A 20 -2.55 10.49 2.25
N ILE A 21 -3.74 9.90 2.07
CA ILE A 21 -4.17 8.68 2.76
C ILE A 21 -4.66 7.66 1.74
N ALA A 22 -4.16 6.43 1.84
CA ALA A 22 -4.74 5.26 1.20
C ALA A 22 -5.45 4.38 2.22
N VAL A 23 -6.64 3.88 1.88
CA VAL A 23 -7.48 3.06 2.78
C VAL A 23 -7.78 1.71 2.13
N ALA A 24 -7.36 0.62 2.76
CA ALA A 24 -7.67 -0.73 2.33
C ALA A 24 -9.08 -1.13 2.76
N ASN A 25 -9.94 -1.41 1.78
CA ASN A 25 -11.31 -1.85 1.98
C ASN A 25 -11.43 -3.35 1.71
N HIS A 26 -11.35 -4.14 2.77
CA HIS A 26 -11.37 -5.61 2.69
C HIS A 26 -12.67 -6.13 2.08
N GLY A 27 -13.81 -5.52 2.42
CA GLY A 27 -15.13 -5.97 1.99
C GLY A 27 -15.42 -5.75 0.50
N THR A 28 -14.78 -4.76 -0.12
CA THR A 28 -14.94 -4.46 -1.54
C THR A 28 -13.74 -4.84 -2.39
N LYS A 29 -12.60 -5.22 -1.79
CA LYS A 29 -11.31 -5.41 -2.48
C LYS A 29 -10.80 -4.14 -3.17
N HIS A 30 -11.08 -2.99 -2.58
CA HIS A 30 -10.65 -1.70 -3.12
C HIS A 30 -9.62 -1.05 -2.21
N VAL A 31 -8.86 -0.12 -2.78
CA VAL A 31 -8.14 0.90 -2.01
C VAL A 31 -8.68 2.26 -2.38
N ASP A 32 -9.15 3.01 -1.38
CA ASP A 32 -9.58 4.39 -1.58
C ASP A 32 -8.39 5.33 -1.37
N MET A 33 -8.21 6.27 -2.30
CA MET A 33 -7.21 7.32 -2.21
C MET A 33 -7.86 8.64 -1.80
N MET A 34 -7.33 9.25 -0.74
CA MET A 34 -7.75 10.56 -0.24
C MET A 34 -6.58 11.52 -0.29
N LEU A 35 -6.68 12.56 -1.11
CA LEU A 35 -5.62 13.57 -1.21
C LEU A 35 -5.71 14.58 -0.08
N GLY A 36 -4.56 14.86 0.53
CA GLY A 36 -4.39 15.93 1.48
C GLY A 36 -4.28 17.29 0.80
N ASN A 37 -4.38 18.35 1.61
CA ASN A 37 -4.12 19.71 1.16
C ASN A 37 -3.20 20.49 2.11
N GLY A 38 -2.47 19.77 2.98
CA GLY A 38 -1.61 20.34 4.02
C GLY A 38 -2.31 21.00 5.20
N GLN A 39 -3.64 21.11 5.17
CA GLN A 39 -4.44 21.78 6.21
C GLN A 39 -5.29 20.79 7.02
N GLY A 40 -4.96 19.49 6.95
CA GLY A 40 -5.72 18.42 7.58
C GLY A 40 -7.10 18.17 6.93
N LYS A 41 -7.31 18.64 5.70
CA LYS A 41 -8.50 18.29 4.91
C LYS A 41 -8.11 17.24 3.88
N PHE A 42 -9.00 16.27 3.69
CA PHE A 42 -8.83 15.17 2.76
C PHE A 42 -10.05 15.07 1.86
N ALA A 43 -9.82 14.86 0.57
CA ALA A 43 -10.88 14.62 -0.40
C ALA A 43 -10.67 13.24 -1.05
N ILE A 44 -11.72 12.42 -1.06
CA ILE A 44 -11.69 11.16 -1.81
C ILE A 44 -11.53 11.53 -3.28
N GLN A 45 -10.43 11.07 -3.88
CA GLN A 45 -10.14 11.34 -5.27
C GLN A 45 -10.57 10.16 -6.13
N THR A 46 -10.23 8.94 -5.74
CA THR A 46 -10.50 7.74 -6.53
C THR A 46 -10.54 6.50 -5.64
N SER A 47 -11.38 5.53 -6.02
CA SER A 47 -11.41 4.20 -5.46
C SER A 47 -10.87 3.23 -6.51
N TYR A 48 -9.82 2.50 -6.17
CA TYR A 48 -9.17 1.57 -7.08
C TYR A 48 -9.62 0.15 -6.74
N GLU A 49 -10.28 -0.52 -7.68
CA GLU A 49 -10.29 -1.98 -7.69
C GLU A 49 -8.89 -2.41 -8.08
N ILE A 50 -8.04 -2.58 -7.08
CA ILE A 50 -6.72 -3.11 -7.34
C ILE A 50 -6.94 -4.60 -7.61
N GLY A 51 -6.68 -5.03 -8.85
CA GLY A 51 -7.23 -6.24 -9.47
C GLY A 51 -6.83 -7.57 -8.82
N PHE A 52 -7.35 -7.85 -7.63
CA PHE A 52 -6.98 -9.00 -6.83
C PHE A 52 -8.03 -10.08 -6.80
N ASP A 53 -7.50 -11.27 -6.89
CA ASP A 53 -8.13 -12.52 -6.51
C ASP A 53 -8.40 -12.62 -4.99
N ALA A 54 -8.01 -11.62 -4.17
CA ALA A 54 -8.14 -11.58 -2.71
C ALA A 54 -8.43 -10.17 -2.11
N PRO A 55 -9.03 -10.07 -0.91
CA PRO A 55 -9.12 -8.83 -0.13
C PRO A 55 -7.76 -8.30 0.38
N PRO A 56 -7.52 -6.97 0.38
CA PRO A 56 -6.35 -6.38 1.03
C PRO A 56 -6.47 -6.46 2.56
N LEU A 57 -5.37 -6.77 3.24
CA LEU A 57 -5.32 -6.94 4.69
C LEU A 57 -4.49 -5.85 5.38
N VAL A 58 -3.26 -5.62 4.91
CA VAL A 58 -2.33 -4.64 5.48
C VAL A 58 -1.62 -3.88 4.37
N MET A 59 -1.34 -2.60 4.62
CA MET A 59 -0.61 -1.74 3.69
C MET A 59 0.50 -0.98 4.40
N ALA A 60 1.56 -0.69 3.65
CA ALA A 60 2.61 0.24 4.04
C ALA A 60 3.02 1.07 2.81
N SER A 61 3.58 2.26 3.03
CA SER A 61 3.97 3.19 1.97
C SER A 61 5.42 3.65 2.09
N GLY A 62 6.05 3.91 0.95
CA GLY A 62 7.43 4.39 0.85
C GLY A 62 7.84 4.67 -0.59
N ASP A 63 8.84 5.54 -0.79
CA ASP A 63 9.43 5.83 -2.10
C ASP A 63 10.44 4.73 -2.47
N PHE A 64 9.97 3.67 -3.14
CA PHE A 64 10.78 2.51 -3.52
C PHE A 64 11.53 2.73 -4.84
N ASN A 65 11.05 3.64 -5.69
CA ASN A 65 11.65 3.92 -7.00
C ASN A 65 12.52 5.20 -7.04
N ASN A 66 12.57 5.96 -5.94
CA ASN A 66 13.28 7.22 -5.78
C ASN A 66 12.80 8.34 -6.73
N ASP A 67 11.49 8.40 -6.98
CA ASP A 67 10.86 9.45 -7.80
C ASP A 67 10.24 10.60 -6.99
N ALA A 68 10.43 10.57 -5.67
CA ALA A 68 9.89 11.50 -4.69
C ALA A 68 8.36 11.41 -4.50
N ARG A 69 7.73 10.32 -4.95
CA ARG A 69 6.37 9.93 -4.59
C ARG A 69 6.40 8.63 -3.82
N SER A 70 5.42 8.46 -2.95
CA SER A 70 5.26 7.23 -2.20
C SER A 70 4.54 6.19 -3.05
N GLU A 71 5.02 4.97 -3.02
CA GLU A 71 4.31 3.78 -3.47
C GLU A 71 3.62 3.08 -2.31
N ILE A 72 2.79 2.07 -2.62
CA ILE A 72 2.13 1.24 -1.60
C ILE A 72 2.49 -0.22 -1.78
N ALA A 73 2.99 -0.84 -0.71
CA ALA A 73 3.05 -2.28 -0.56
C ALA A 73 1.76 -2.79 0.09
N VAL A 74 1.14 -3.80 -0.51
CA VAL A 74 -0.14 -4.38 -0.07
C VAL A 74 0.02 -5.88 0.12
N ALA A 75 -0.40 -6.38 1.27
CA ALA A 75 -0.54 -7.81 1.53
C ALA A 75 -2.02 -8.21 1.58
N TYR A 76 -2.32 -9.45 1.18
CA TYR A 76 -3.68 -9.94 1.03
C TYR A 76 -4.01 -11.08 1.98
N ASP A 77 -5.29 -11.15 2.34
CA ASP A 77 -5.82 -12.26 3.12
C ASP A 77 -5.69 -13.58 2.32
N GLY A 78 -5.10 -14.59 2.98
CA GLY A 78 -4.92 -15.93 2.42
C GLY A 78 -4.01 -16.02 1.19
N ARG A 79 -3.08 -15.06 1.00
CA ARG A 79 -2.06 -15.12 -0.07
C ARG A 79 -0.66 -15.31 0.48
N ASP A 80 0.29 -15.53 -0.43
CA ASP A 80 1.70 -15.84 -0.17
C ASP A 80 2.67 -14.78 -0.72
N HIS A 81 2.13 -13.62 -1.08
CA HIS A 81 2.85 -12.54 -1.73
C HIS A 81 2.42 -11.17 -1.20
N VAL A 82 3.34 -10.21 -1.36
CA VAL A 82 3.06 -8.77 -1.28
C VAL A 82 3.19 -8.21 -2.68
N ASP A 83 2.26 -7.32 -3.02
CA ASP A 83 2.31 -6.57 -4.25
C ASP A 83 2.67 -5.11 -3.96
N ILE A 84 3.63 -4.57 -4.70
CA ILE A 84 3.98 -3.14 -4.69
C ILE A 84 3.26 -2.48 -5.86
N PHE A 85 2.47 -1.45 -5.54
CA PHE A 85 1.80 -0.59 -6.50
C PHE A 85 2.51 0.73 -6.60
N VAL A 86 2.89 1.07 -7.83
CA VAL A 86 3.49 2.37 -8.10
C VAL A 86 2.39 3.41 -8.15
N ALA A 87 2.46 4.42 -7.28
CA ALA A 87 1.59 5.57 -7.39
C ALA A 87 2.04 6.39 -8.60
N TYR A 88 1.09 6.75 -9.44
CA TYR A 88 1.29 7.53 -10.65
C TYR A 88 0.45 8.80 -10.57
N ASN A 89 0.66 9.69 -11.54
CA ASN A 89 0.11 11.05 -11.56
C ASN A 89 -1.36 11.09 -11.10
N HIS A 90 -1.65 11.94 -10.11
CA HIS A 90 -2.99 12.12 -9.53
C HIS A 90 -3.49 10.91 -8.70
N GLY A 91 -2.59 10.17 -8.04
CA GLY A 91 -2.95 9.15 -7.05
C GLY A 91 -3.39 7.81 -7.62
N SER A 92 -3.19 7.55 -8.92
CA SER A 92 -3.54 6.28 -9.56
C SER A 92 -2.47 5.22 -9.40
N PHE A 93 -2.87 3.96 -9.21
CA PHE A 93 -1.94 2.84 -9.13
C PHE A 93 -1.76 2.16 -10.48
N GLU A 94 -0.52 2.10 -10.97
CA GLU A 94 -0.14 1.33 -12.15
C GLU A 94 1.10 0.47 -11.83
N ASN A 95 1.43 -0.48 -12.72
CA ASN A 95 2.67 -1.27 -12.66
C ASN A 95 2.87 -2.06 -11.36
N GLN A 96 1.96 -2.99 -11.08
CA GLN A 96 2.08 -3.98 -10.01
C GLN A 96 3.38 -4.79 -10.14
N LYS A 97 4.19 -4.80 -9.08
CA LYS A 97 5.28 -5.77 -8.90
C LYS A 97 4.93 -6.72 -7.77
N ARG A 98 4.95 -8.02 -8.04
CA ARG A 98 4.66 -9.07 -7.07
C ARG A 98 5.94 -9.67 -6.51
N TYR A 99 6.00 -9.83 -5.19
CA TYR A 99 7.08 -10.50 -4.47
C TYR A 99 6.50 -11.60 -3.60
N SER A 100 7.02 -12.82 -3.72
CA SER A 100 6.68 -13.91 -2.81
C SER A 100 7.29 -13.63 -1.43
N VAL A 101 6.47 -13.77 -0.38
CA VAL A 101 6.88 -13.43 1.00
C VAL A 101 6.61 -14.56 2.00
N GLY A 102 6.11 -15.71 1.54
CA GLY A 102 5.65 -16.78 2.43
C GLY A 102 4.16 -16.66 2.75
N SER A 103 3.59 -17.66 3.41
CA SER A 103 2.14 -17.80 3.56
C SER A 103 1.56 -16.92 4.67
N SER A 104 0.39 -16.31 4.40
CA SER A 104 -0.40 -15.58 5.40
C SER A 104 0.33 -14.36 5.97
N PRO A 105 0.69 -13.37 5.12
CA PRO A 105 1.32 -12.14 5.59
C PRO A 105 0.34 -11.36 6.48
N GLN A 106 0.75 -11.12 7.73
CA GLN A 106 -0.07 -10.44 8.75
C GLN A 106 0.35 -8.99 8.98
N SER A 107 1.61 -8.66 8.70
CA SER A 107 2.14 -7.31 8.88
C SER A 107 3.20 -7.00 7.84
N VAL A 108 3.23 -5.75 7.38
CA VAL A 108 4.23 -5.20 6.47
C VAL A 108 4.79 -3.92 7.09
N THR A 109 6.11 -3.76 7.08
CA THR A 109 6.78 -2.51 7.45
C THR A 109 7.88 -2.17 6.45
N ILE A 110 8.24 -0.89 6.40
CA ILE A 110 9.17 -0.33 5.44
C ILE A 110 10.26 0.43 6.18
N GLY A 111 11.51 0.25 5.76
CA GLY A 111 12.66 0.99 6.26
C GLY A 111 13.94 0.54 5.61
N ASP A 112 14.98 1.36 5.67
CA ASP A 112 16.34 0.93 5.28
C ASP A 112 16.91 0.06 6.42
N VAL A 113 16.75 -1.25 6.32
CA VAL A 113 17.18 -2.19 7.37
C VAL A 113 18.60 -2.69 7.14
N ASN A 114 19.11 -2.52 5.92
CA ASN A 114 20.44 -2.99 5.52
C ASN A 114 21.49 -1.86 5.39
N ASN A 115 21.09 -0.60 5.58
CA ASN A 115 21.87 0.64 5.42
C ASN A 115 22.41 0.88 4.00
N ASP A 116 21.66 0.51 2.97
CA ASP A 116 22.03 0.75 1.56
C ASP A 116 21.37 1.98 0.95
N THR A 117 20.66 2.78 1.75
CA THR A 117 19.92 3.98 1.37
C THR A 117 18.69 3.74 0.49
N ARG A 118 18.29 2.49 0.29
CA ARG A 118 17.02 2.12 -0.36
C ARG A 118 16.08 1.55 0.69
N LEU A 119 14.79 1.76 0.47
CA LEU A 119 13.78 1.21 1.36
C LEU A 119 13.66 -0.30 1.16
N ASP A 120 13.78 -1.05 2.26
CA ASP A 120 13.46 -2.46 2.32
C ASP A 120 12.02 -2.66 2.79
N ILE A 121 11.45 -3.81 2.42
CA ILE A 121 10.14 -4.28 2.92
C ILE A 121 10.39 -5.47 3.84
N VAL A 122 9.86 -5.40 5.05
CA VAL A 122 9.88 -6.51 6.01
C VAL A 122 8.45 -7.00 6.21
N VAL A 123 8.27 -8.31 6.09
CA VAL A 123 6.96 -8.97 6.22
C VAL A 123 7.00 -9.97 7.36
N ALA A 124 5.96 -9.96 8.18
CA ALA A 124 5.73 -10.99 9.20
C ALA A 124 4.52 -11.84 8.81
N ASN A 125 4.70 -13.15 8.85
CA ASN A 125 3.71 -14.15 8.44
C ASN A 125 3.15 -14.89 9.66
N GLY A 126 1.88 -15.29 9.58
CA GLY A 126 1.17 -16.00 10.66
C GLY A 126 1.26 -17.52 10.61
N ASP A 127 1.51 -18.09 9.42
CA ASP A 127 1.42 -19.54 9.16
C ASP A 127 2.66 -20.12 8.47
N SER A 128 3.78 -19.39 8.48
CA SER A 128 5.04 -19.85 7.90
C SER A 128 6.12 -20.07 8.97
N ASN A 129 7.03 -20.98 8.67
CA ASN A 129 8.21 -21.31 9.48
C ASN A 129 9.51 -20.91 8.77
N ASP A 130 9.44 -19.93 7.87
CA ASP A 130 10.58 -19.38 7.13
C ASP A 130 11.38 -18.36 7.96
#